data_AF-A0A7Y2F5H4-F1
#
_entry.id   AF-A0A7Y2F5H4-F1
#
_cell.length_a   1.000
_cell.length_b   1.000
_cell.length_c   1.000
_cell.angle_alpha   90.00
_cell.angle_beta   90.00
_cell.angle_gamma   90.00
#
_symmetry.space_group_name_H-M   'P 1'
#
loop_
_entity.id
_entity.type
_entity.pdbx_description
1 polymer ?
#
loop_
_entity_poly.entity_id
_entity_poly.type
_entity_poly.pdbx_seq_one_letter_code
_entity_poly.pdbx_strand_id
1 'polypeptide(L)'
;MNENDVFEVQCGTCNTDFRVKAKAAGKTIRCPHCQNPCELPTMQEIMAAQGIEPGAESNPAGDTAAAGAPNPAGPAPAGGAAKENPFQFAAAASGGSSKPAGGLPDFGAKTGPTKKSGPAKKKQPAKSPAKEPNPFEAPAATGTVSSTGTAKGLPAKRVYPALQFMRTVYYGLACFVGLGWSLFIIGSLYVVVQMGGGYMAWAIQAFTTTIGTAVMMGTLIAFAEMIKLAMDVQDNTLATAHSTAAHVPG
;
A
#
# COMPACT_ATOMS: atom_id res chain seq x y z
N MET A 1 -19.17 4.46 -14.01
CA MET A 1 -18.00 3.93 -14.75
C MET A 1 -17.85 4.74 -16.01
N ASN A 2 -16.67 5.28 -16.26
CA ASN A 2 -16.37 6.01 -17.48
C ASN A 2 -16.24 5.03 -18.65
N GLU A 3 -16.57 5.46 -19.87
CA GLU A 3 -16.47 4.64 -21.08
C GLU A 3 -15.04 4.15 -21.38
N ASN A 4 -14.05 4.83 -20.80
CA ASN A 4 -12.63 4.51 -20.89
C ASN A 4 -12.10 3.64 -19.76
N ASP A 5 -12.94 3.18 -18.82
CA ASP A 5 -12.51 2.27 -17.77
C ASP A 5 -12.11 0.92 -18.40
N VAL A 6 -10.92 0.45 -18.01
CA VAL A 6 -10.32 -0.79 -18.49
C VAL A 6 -10.42 -1.84 -17.38
N PHE A 7 -10.91 -3.03 -17.69
CA PHE A 7 -10.98 -4.15 -16.77
C PHE A 7 -10.21 -5.36 -17.33
N GLU A 8 -9.73 -6.21 -16.42
CA GLU A 8 -8.96 -7.41 -16.75
C GLU A 8 -9.89 -8.62 -16.79
N VAL A 9 -9.77 -9.42 -17.86
CA VAL A 9 -10.56 -10.64 -18.08
C VAL A 9 -9.61 -11.78 -18.40
N GLN A 10 -9.88 -12.95 -17.83
CA GLN A 10 -9.14 -14.18 -18.08
C GLN A 10 -9.77 -14.97 -19.23
N CYS A 11 -8.97 -15.37 -20.22
CA CYS A 11 -9.45 -16.23 -21.31
C CYS A 11 -9.71 -17.66 -20.79
N GLY A 12 -10.91 -18.19 -20.95
CA GLY A 12 -11.26 -19.55 -20.51
C GLY A 12 -10.53 -20.69 -21.24
N THR A 13 -9.91 -20.43 -22.40
CA THR A 13 -9.13 -21.47 -23.11
C THR A 13 -7.64 -21.44 -22.77
N CYS A 14 -7.00 -20.27 -22.81
CA CYS A 14 -5.55 -20.16 -22.60
C CYS A 14 -5.16 -19.65 -21.20
N ASN A 15 -6.13 -19.33 -20.34
CA ASN A 15 -5.96 -18.79 -18.98
C ASN A 15 -5.08 -17.53 -18.89
N THR A 16 -4.88 -16.83 -20.02
CA THR A 16 -4.13 -15.57 -20.05
C THR A 16 -5.07 -14.40 -19.79
N ASP A 17 -4.64 -13.50 -18.91
CA ASP A 17 -5.36 -12.28 -18.61
C ASP A 17 -5.11 -11.23 -19.69
N PHE A 18 -6.17 -10.52 -20.09
CA PHE A 18 -6.06 -9.43 -21.04
C PHE A 18 -7.01 -8.28 -20.67
N ARG A 19 -6.66 -7.08 -21.13
CA ARG A 19 -7.35 -5.84 -20.78
C ARG A 19 -8.39 -5.48 -21.82
N VAL A 20 -9.60 -5.16 -21.37
CA VAL A 20 -10.74 -4.82 -22.22
C VAL A 20 -11.40 -3.54 -21.73
N LYS A 21 -11.89 -2.73 -22.67
CA LYS A 21 -12.66 -1.52 -22.33
C LYS A 21 -14.07 -1.89 -21.89
N ALA A 22 -14.63 -1.14 -20.94
CA ALA A 22 -16.01 -1.29 -20.44
C ALA A 22 -17.06 -1.43 -21.56
N LYS A 23 -16.87 -0.72 -22.68
CA LYS A 23 -17.76 -0.74 -23.87
C LYS A 23 -17.87 -2.12 -24.56
N ALA A 24 -16.95 -3.04 -24.28
CA ALA A 24 -16.98 -4.39 -24.81
C ALA A 24 -17.70 -5.39 -23.90
N ALA A 25 -18.09 -5.01 -22.67
CA ALA A 25 -18.80 -5.90 -21.76
C ALA A 25 -20.08 -6.48 -22.41
N GLY A 26 -20.34 -7.77 -22.20
CA GLY A 26 -21.44 -8.50 -22.81
C GLY A 26 -21.29 -8.81 -24.31
N LYS A 27 -20.15 -8.51 -24.95
CA LYS A 27 -19.87 -8.90 -26.34
C LYS A 27 -18.88 -10.06 -26.40
N THR A 28 -19.01 -10.89 -27.43
CA THR A 28 -18.01 -11.91 -27.74
C THR A 28 -16.82 -11.27 -28.45
N ILE A 29 -15.61 -11.42 -27.88
CA ILE A 29 -14.37 -10.92 -28.48
C ILE A 29 -13.36 -12.06 -28.65
N ARG A 30 -12.39 -11.91 -29.54
CA ARG A 30 -11.32 -12.90 -29.71
C ARG A 30 -10.17 -12.61 -28.75
N CYS A 31 -9.69 -13.66 -28.07
CA CYS A 31 -8.51 -13.55 -27.23
C CYS A 31 -7.28 -13.17 -28.08
N PRO A 32 -6.46 -12.18 -27.66
CA PRO A 32 -5.26 -11.78 -28.39
C PRO A 32 -4.18 -12.87 -28.45
N HIS A 33 -4.21 -13.84 -27.53
CA HIS A 33 -3.22 -14.92 -27.46
C HIS A 33 -3.61 -16.16 -28.27
N CYS A 34 -4.84 -16.66 -28.10
CA CYS A 34 -5.26 -17.92 -28.72
C CYS A 34 -6.30 -17.75 -29.84
N GLN A 35 -6.78 -16.52 -30.10
CA GLN A 35 -7.82 -16.18 -31.09
C GLN A 35 -9.20 -16.83 -30.89
N ASN A 36 -9.38 -17.65 -29.85
CA ASN A 36 -10.68 -18.22 -29.53
C ASN A 36 -11.68 -17.14 -29.07
N PRO A 37 -12.97 -17.30 -29.44
CA PRO A 37 -14.02 -16.42 -28.95
C PRO A 37 -14.19 -16.58 -27.43
N CYS A 38 -14.16 -15.47 -26.72
CA CYS A 38 -14.43 -15.38 -25.29
C CYS A 38 -15.67 -14.51 -25.07
N GLU A 39 -16.62 -15.00 -24.30
CA GLU A 39 -17.76 -14.22 -23.84
C GLU A 39 -17.33 -13.37 -22.66
N LEU A 40 -17.54 -12.05 -22.78
CA LEU A 40 -17.28 -11.11 -21.70
C LEU A 40 -18.47 -11.05 -20.77
N PRO A 41 -18.26 -11.03 -19.44
CA PRO A 41 -19.34 -10.82 -18.49
C PRO A 41 -20.04 -9.49 -18.78
N THR A 42 -21.34 -9.46 -18.51
CA THR A 42 -22.16 -8.26 -18.66
C THR A 42 -21.73 -7.20 -17.64
N MET A 43 -22.01 -5.91 -17.91
CA MET A 43 -21.70 -4.86 -16.93
C MET A 43 -22.36 -5.11 -15.56
N GLN A 44 -23.54 -5.73 -15.56
CA GLN A 44 -24.28 -6.03 -14.34
C GLN A 44 -23.54 -7.07 -13.48
N GLU A 45 -22.98 -8.11 -14.11
CA GLU A 45 -22.14 -9.10 -13.42
C GLU A 45 -20.83 -8.49 -12.92
N ILE A 46 -20.22 -7.58 -13.69
CA ILE A 46 -18.99 -6.88 -13.29
C ILE A 46 -19.25 -5.99 -12.06
N MET A 47 -20.36 -5.25 -12.04
CA MET A 47 -20.75 -4.42 -10.89
C MET A 47 -21.06 -5.28 -9.66
N ALA A 48 -21.79 -6.39 -9.86
CA ALA A 48 -22.08 -7.35 -8.79
C ALA A 48 -20.79 -7.98 -8.22
N ALA A 49 -19.84 -8.36 -9.07
CA ALA A 49 -18.56 -8.95 -8.64
C ALA A 49 -17.67 -7.95 -7.88
N GLN A 50 -17.84 -6.64 -8.12
CA GLN A 50 -17.13 -5.60 -7.38
C GLN A 50 -17.80 -5.26 -6.03
N GLY A 51 -18.92 -5.90 -5.68
CA GLY A 51 -19.65 -5.63 -4.44
C GLY A 51 -20.25 -4.22 -4.40
N ILE A 52 -20.39 -3.58 -5.57
CA ILE A 52 -21.14 -2.35 -5.71
C ILE A 52 -22.59 -2.81 -5.86
N GLU A 53 -23.28 -2.99 -4.73
CA GLU A 53 -24.73 -3.22 -4.77
C GLU A 53 -25.33 -2.06 -5.56
N PRO A 54 -26.11 -2.32 -6.63
CA PRO A 54 -26.77 -1.27 -7.38
C PRO A 54 -27.64 -0.54 -6.37
N GLY A 55 -27.24 0.68 -6.03
CA GLY A 55 -27.91 1.50 -5.04
C GLY A 55 -29.38 1.47 -5.37
N ALA A 56 -30.18 0.90 -4.47
CA ALA A 56 -31.62 0.88 -4.59
C ALA A 56 -32.07 2.33 -4.69
N GLU A 57 -32.29 2.77 -5.93
CA GLU A 57 -32.87 4.06 -6.24
C GLU A 57 -34.26 4.02 -5.61
N SER A 58 -34.36 4.64 -4.44
CA SER A 58 -35.60 4.80 -3.70
C SER A 58 -36.48 5.70 -4.53
N ASN A 59 -37.25 5.10 -5.43
CA ASN A 59 -38.41 5.71 -6.05
C ASN A 59 -39.37 6.11 -4.92
N PRO A 60 -39.64 7.41 -4.68
CA PRO A 60 -40.78 7.80 -3.88
C PRO A 60 -42.02 7.61 -4.75
N ALA A 61 -42.62 6.43 -4.67
CA ALA A 61 -43.95 6.21 -5.20
C ALA A 61 -44.96 6.97 -4.31
N GLY A 62 -45.46 8.08 -4.85
CA GLY A 62 -46.84 8.53 -4.62
C GLY A 62 -47.07 9.39 -3.39
N ASP A 63 -47.25 10.69 -3.62
CA ASP A 63 -48.43 11.35 -3.07
C ASP A 63 -49.04 12.33 -4.08
N THR A 64 -50.35 12.38 -3.99
CA THR A 64 -51.36 12.81 -4.95
C THR A 64 -51.34 14.27 -5.41
N ALA A 65 -51.65 14.42 -6.69
CA ALA A 65 -52.39 15.50 -7.36
C ALA A 65 -52.90 16.68 -6.50
N ALA A 66 -52.45 17.89 -6.82
CA ALA A 66 -53.24 19.11 -6.69
C ALA A 66 -52.93 20.08 -7.84
N ALA A 67 -54.00 20.70 -8.33
CA ALA A 67 -54.12 21.37 -9.61
C ALA A 67 -53.34 22.69 -9.75
N GLY A 68 -52.86 22.92 -10.97
CA GLY A 68 -52.89 24.19 -11.72
C GLY A 68 -52.50 25.49 -11.03
N ALA A 69 -51.31 26.01 -11.38
CA ALA A 69 -51.04 27.44 -11.39
C ALA A 69 -50.14 27.81 -12.59
N PRO A 70 -50.40 28.93 -13.29
CA PRO A 70 -49.66 29.32 -14.48
C PRO A 70 -48.28 29.89 -14.17
N ASN A 71 -47.37 29.61 -15.10
CA ASN A 71 -45.96 29.93 -15.13
C ASN A 71 -45.72 31.47 -15.23
N PRO A 72 -45.03 32.13 -14.27
CA PRO A 72 -44.54 33.48 -14.49
C PRO A 72 -43.14 33.43 -15.14
N ALA A 73 -43.02 34.16 -16.25
CA ALA A 73 -41.79 34.38 -16.99
C ALA A 73 -40.73 35.13 -16.15
N GLY A 74 -39.48 34.65 -16.20
CA GLY A 74 -38.20 35.41 -16.10
C GLY A 74 -37.92 36.21 -14.81
N PRO A 75 -36.65 36.27 -14.37
CA PRO A 75 -35.70 37.11 -15.10
C PRO A 75 -34.28 36.53 -15.25
N ALA A 76 -33.58 37.04 -16.25
CA ALA A 76 -32.17 36.81 -16.51
C ALA A 76 -31.27 37.33 -15.37
N PRO A 77 -30.21 36.61 -14.97
CA PRO A 77 -29.15 37.19 -14.17
C PRO A 77 -28.13 37.89 -15.08
N ALA A 78 -28.07 39.21 -14.90
CA ALA A 78 -27.05 40.10 -15.39
C ALA A 78 -25.66 39.72 -14.89
N GLY A 79 -24.65 40.00 -15.72
CA GLY A 79 -23.25 39.86 -15.39
C GLY A 79 -22.84 40.73 -14.20
N GLY A 80 -21.86 40.22 -13.45
CA GLY A 80 -21.29 40.91 -12.29
C GLY A 80 -19.90 40.40 -11.96
N ALA A 81 -18.91 41.21 -12.33
CA ALA A 81 -17.63 41.45 -11.67
C ALA A 81 -16.70 40.26 -11.39
N ALA A 82 -15.65 40.19 -12.21
CA ALA A 82 -14.36 39.61 -11.85
C ALA A 82 -13.85 40.25 -10.54
N LYS A 83 -13.69 39.45 -9.49
CA LYS A 83 -12.90 39.81 -8.32
C LYS A 83 -11.44 39.58 -8.63
N GLU A 84 -10.68 40.66 -8.58
CA GLU A 84 -9.23 40.69 -8.61
C GLU A 84 -8.66 39.88 -7.43
N ASN A 85 -7.65 39.06 -7.72
CA ASN A 85 -6.84 38.34 -6.74
C ASN A 85 -5.85 39.29 -6.07
N PRO A 86 -5.86 39.49 -4.74
CA PRO A 86 -4.88 40.33 -4.05
C PRO A 86 -3.58 39.60 -3.65
N PHE A 87 -3.33 38.37 -4.11
CA PHE A 87 -2.12 37.61 -3.76
C PHE A 87 -1.07 37.67 -4.87
N GLN A 88 -0.57 38.88 -5.16
CA GLN A 88 0.76 39.04 -5.72
C GLN A 88 1.77 39.11 -4.57
N PHE A 89 2.44 37.99 -4.27
CA PHE A 89 3.66 38.04 -3.49
C PHE A 89 4.82 38.41 -4.42
N ALA A 90 5.34 39.62 -4.19
CA ALA A 90 6.50 40.15 -4.84
C ALA A 90 7.72 39.24 -4.64
N ALA A 91 8.43 39.00 -5.73
CA ALA A 91 9.79 38.49 -5.73
C ALA A 91 10.71 39.49 -5.01
N ALA A 92 11.18 39.13 -3.82
CA ALA A 92 12.28 39.83 -3.16
C ALA A 92 13.59 39.12 -3.51
N ALA A 93 14.30 39.70 -4.48
CA ALA A 93 15.73 39.53 -4.62
C ALA A 93 16.45 40.42 -3.60
N SER A 94 17.21 39.80 -2.70
CA SER A 94 18.33 40.40 -1.94
C SER A 94 19.08 39.24 -1.29
N GLY A 95 20.31 38.89 -1.64
CA GLY A 95 21.47 39.78 -1.54
C GLY A 95 21.92 39.83 -0.08
N GLY A 96 22.82 38.94 0.34
CA GLY A 96 23.25 38.87 1.74
C GLY A 96 24.31 37.81 2.02
N SER A 97 25.54 38.09 1.56
CA SER A 97 26.75 37.38 1.96
C SER A 97 26.98 37.50 3.47
N SER A 98 27.05 36.39 4.19
CA SER A 98 27.80 36.35 5.46
C SER A 98 28.34 34.95 5.71
N LYS A 99 29.67 34.92 5.87
CA LYS A 99 30.56 33.82 6.13
C LYS A 99 30.56 33.53 7.64
N PRO A 100 30.24 32.32 8.11
CA PRO A 100 30.72 31.84 9.38
C PRO A 100 31.96 30.97 9.17
N ALA A 101 33.09 31.48 9.66
CA ALA A 101 34.26 30.66 9.96
C ALA A 101 33.91 29.74 11.14
N GLY A 102 34.05 28.43 10.97
CA GLY A 102 33.87 27.44 12.03
C GLY A 102 34.37 26.09 11.54
N GLY A 103 35.49 25.64 12.10
CA GLY A 103 36.31 24.56 11.57
C GLY A 103 35.67 23.17 11.59
N LEU A 104 36.02 22.37 10.57
CA LEU A 104 35.92 20.93 10.60
C LEU A 104 36.97 20.36 11.57
N PRO A 105 36.66 19.33 12.37
CA PRO A 105 37.68 18.48 12.94
C PRO A 105 38.33 17.62 11.84
N ASP A 106 39.65 17.73 11.78
CA ASP A 106 40.60 16.96 10.99
C ASP A 106 40.53 15.47 11.37
N PHE A 107 39.97 14.64 10.50
CA PHE A 107 40.08 13.18 10.61
C PHE A 107 41.30 12.73 9.81
N GLY A 108 42.39 12.58 10.56
CA GLY A 108 43.71 12.24 10.09
C GLY A 108 43.75 11.22 8.96
N ALA A 109 44.37 11.66 7.87
CA ALA A 109 44.94 10.82 6.84
C ALA A 109 45.90 9.78 7.45
N LYS A 110 45.53 8.50 7.38
CA LYS A 110 46.49 7.41 7.39
C LYS A 110 46.72 6.95 5.96
N THR A 111 47.65 7.63 5.29
CA THR A 111 48.39 7.08 4.15
C THR A 111 49.39 6.05 4.67
N GLY A 112 49.28 4.81 4.21
CA GLY A 112 50.25 3.73 4.42
C GLY A 112 50.12 2.67 3.31
N PRO A 113 51.21 1.98 2.92
CA PRO A 113 51.66 2.02 1.52
C PRO A 113 51.16 0.86 0.64
N THR A 114 51.15 1.20 -0.65
CA THR A 114 51.19 0.32 -1.81
C THR A 114 52.25 -0.79 -1.66
N LYS A 115 51.84 -2.04 -1.82
CA LYS A 115 52.75 -3.14 -2.19
C LYS A 115 52.19 -3.88 -3.40
N LYS A 116 52.78 -3.57 -4.56
CA LYS A 116 52.74 -4.36 -5.79
C LYS A 116 53.69 -5.57 -5.64
N SER A 117 53.17 -6.77 -5.91
CA SER A 117 53.89 -7.95 -6.40
C SER A 117 52.82 -9.01 -6.65
N GLY A 118 52.41 -9.32 -7.88
CA GLY A 118 53.16 -10.16 -8.82
C GLY A 118 52.36 -11.47 -9.03
N PRO A 119 52.31 -12.05 -10.24
CA PRO A 119 51.38 -13.13 -10.59
C PRO A 119 51.95 -14.53 -10.25
N ALA A 120 51.05 -15.53 -10.33
CA ALA A 120 51.29 -16.99 -10.35
C ALA A 120 51.05 -17.77 -9.04
N LYS A 121 49.93 -18.50 -9.01
CA LYS A 121 49.92 -19.97 -9.14
C LYS A 121 48.48 -20.50 -9.11
N LYS A 122 48.07 -21.18 -10.20
CA LYS A 122 46.97 -22.16 -10.15
C LYS A 122 47.32 -23.19 -9.08
N LYS A 123 46.64 -23.16 -7.94
CA LYS A 123 46.58 -24.29 -7.01
C LYS A 123 45.37 -25.13 -7.38
N GLN A 124 45.64 -26.40 -7.64
CA GLN A 124 44.67 -27.47 -7.86
C GLN A 124 43.64 -27.53 -6.72
N PRO A 125 42.40 -27.98 -7.00
CA PRO A 125 41.40 -28.20 -5.97
C PRO A 125 41.88 -29.31 -5.03
N ALA A 126 42.06 -28.94 -3.76
CA ALA A 126 42.25 -29.89 -2.69
C ALA A 126 40.97 -30.72 -2.55
N LYS A 127 41.12 -32.03 -2.69
CA LYS A 127 40.13 -33.06 -2.42
C LYS A 127 39.63 -32.86 -0.98
N SER A 128 38.41 -32.36 -0.84
CA SER A 128 37.78 -32.21 0.47
C SER A 128 37.54 -33.61 1.07
N PRO A 129 37.87 -33.83 2.36
CA PRO A 129 37.54 -35.08 3.04
C PRO A 129 36.02 -35.23 3.10
N ALA A 130 35.57 -36.48 2.91
CA ALA A 130 34.17 -36.86 2.90
C ALA A 130 33.44 -36.30 4.12
N LYS A 131 32.48 -35.42 3.86
CA LYS A 131 31.54 -34.90 4.85
C LYS A 131 30.68 -36.07 5.31
N GLU A 132 30.75 -36.35 6.60
CA GLU A 132 29.89 -37.31 7.31
C GLU A 132 28.41 -36.93 7.04
N PRO A 133 27.56 -37.87 6.61
CA PRO A 133 26.18 -37.57 6.25
C PRO A 133 25.42 -37.10 7.49
N ASN A 134 24.90 -35.87 7.42
CA ASN A 134 24.12 -35.28 8.49
C ASN A 134 22.76 -36.01 8.56
N PRO A 135 22.39 -36.69 9.66
CA PRO A 135 21.10 -37.39 9.78
C PRO A 135 19.88 -36.44 9.81
N PHE A 136 20.08 -35.12 9.76
CA PHE A 136 19.03 -34.11 9.59
C PHE A 136 18.96 -33.48 8.20
N GLU A 137 19.77 -33.92 7.22
CA GLU A 137 19.51 -33.59 5.82
C GLU A 137 18.27 -34.39 5.38
N ALA A 138 17.10 -33.75 5.51
CA ALA A 138 15.86 -34.23 4.92
C ALA A 138 16.15 -34.64 3.47
N PRO A 139 15.70 -35.84 3.03
CA PRO A 139 16.04 -36.36 1.72
C PRO A 139 15.72 -35.28 0.70
N ALA A 140 16.73 -34.87 -0.06
CA ALA A 140 16.55 -34.02 -1.21
C ALA A 140 15.56 -34.74 -2.12
N ALA A 141 14.29 -34.36 -2.02
CA ALA A 141 13.23 -34.84 -2.86
C ALA A 141 13.45 -34.23 -4.24
N THR A 142 14.43 -34.76 -4.97
CA THR A 142 14.60 -34.64 -6.42
C THR A 142 13.49 -35.41 -7.18
N GLY A 143 12.32 -35.54 -6.55
CA GLY A 143 11.09 -35.83 -7.26
C GLY A 143 10.65 -34.53 -7.92
N THR A 144 10.96 -34.41 -9.21
CA THR A 144 10.17 -33.61 -10.15
C THR A 144 8.74 -34.14 -10.07
N VAL A 145 7.97 -33.66 -9.09
CA VAL A 145 6.53 -33.89 -9.04
C VAL A 145 5.98 -33.05 -10.18
N SER A 146 5.90 -33.67 -11.35
CA SER A 146 5.17 -33.17 -12.49
C SER A 146 3.71 -33.11 -12.04
N SER A 147 3.32 -32.00 -11.42
CA SER A 147 1.96 -31.73 -11.00
C SER A 147 1.12 -31.44 -12.23
N THR A 148 0.87 -32.47 -13.03
CA THR A 148 -0.14 -32.50 -14.09
C THR A 148 -1.54 -32.72 -13.48
N GLY A 149 -1.71 -32.41 -12.19
CA GLY A 149 -3.00 -32.19 -11.59
C GLY A 149 -3.45 -30.81 -11.99
N THR A 150 -4.61 -30.72 -12.63
CA THR A 150 -5.34 -29.48 -12.90
C THR A 150 -5.50 -28.71 -11.60
N ALA A 151 -4.50 -27.90 -11.23
CA ALA A 151 -4.57 -27.01 -10.10
C ALA A 151 -5.64 -26.00 -10.46
N LYS A 152 -6.89 -26.29 -10.08
CA LYS A 152 -7.97 -25.31 -9.98
C LYS A 152 -7.35 -24.16 -9.21
N GLY A 153 -6.97 -23.11 -9.95
CA GLY A 153 -6.18 -22.01 -9.42
C GLY A 153 -6.85 -21.55 -8.15
N LEU A 154 -6.09 -21.54 -7.05
CA LEU A 154 -6.62 -20.96 -5.81
C LEU A 154 -7.13 -19.57 -6.19
N PRO A 155 -8.38 -19.22 -5.85
CA PRO A 155 -8.97 -17.97 -6.26
C PRO A 155 -8.01 -16.85 -5.91
N ALA A 156 -7.61 -16.06 -6.92
CA ALA A 156 -6.52 -15.09 -6.86
C ALA A 156 -6.74 -13.97 -5.84
N LYS A 157 -7.87 -13.98 -5.11
CA LYS A 157 -8.23 -13.01 -4.10
C LYS A 157 -9.08 -13.65 -2.99
N ARG A 158 -8.44 -14.16 -1.94
CA ARG A 158 -9.14 -14.43 -0.67
C ARG A 158 -9.29 -13.11 0.08
N VAL A 159 -10.53 -12.72 0.34
CA VAL A 159 -10.82 -11.58 1.20
C VAL A 159 -10.92 -12.11 2.63
N TYR A 160 -10.07 -11.61 3.53
CA TYR A 160 -10.12 -11.93 4.96
C TYR A 160 -10.79 -10.78 5.71
N PRO A 161 -12.13 -10.81 5.91
CA PRO A 161 -12.85 -9.71 6.56
C PRO A 161 -12.37 -9.45 7.98
N ALA A 162 -11.97 -10.51 8.71
CA ALA A 162 -11.42 -10.37 10.06
C ALA A 162 -10.09 -9.60 10.08
N LEU A 163 -9.22 -9.80 9.07
CA LEU A 163 -7.96 -9.07 8.94
C LEU A 163 -8.21 -7.58 8.68
N GLN A 164 -9.18 -7.26 7.83
CA GLN A 164 -9.57 -5.87 7.57
C GLN A 164 -10.13 -5.20 8.83
N PHE A 165 -10.95 -5.90 9.60
CA PHE A 165 -11.45 -5.38 10.88
C PHE A 165 -10.31 -5.09 11.87
N MET A 166 -9.40 -6.04 12.08
CA MET A 166 -8.23 -5.84 12.95
C MET A 166 -7.39 -4.65 12.49
N ARG A 167 -7.17 -4.50 11.18
CA ARG A 167 -6.43 -3.37 10.62
C ARG A 167 -7.10 -2.04 10.94
N THR A 168 -8.42 -1.95 10.79
CA THR A 168 -9.19 -0.74 11.16
C THR A 168 -9.09 -0.44 12.65
N VAL A 169 -9.17 -1.45 13.51
CA VAL A 169 -9.03 -1.28 14.97
C VAL A 169 -7.64 -0.74 15.32
N TYR A 170 -6.57 -1.31 14.74
CA TYR A 170 -5.21 -0.83 14.95
C TYR A 170 -5.01 0.62 14.47
N TYR A 171 -5.55 0.98 13.31
CA TYR A 171 -5.50 2.37 12.85
C TYR A 171 -6.27 3.31 13.78
N GLY A 172 -7.46 2.92 14.24
CA GLY A 172 -8.23 3.68 15.22
C GLY A 172 -7.45 3.91 16.52
N LEU A 173 -6.81 2.86 17.03
CA LEU A 173 -6.02 2.92 18.25
C LEU A 173 -4.76 3.80 18.07
N ALA A 174 -4.07 3.69 16.93
CA ALA A 174 -2.94 4.55 16.59
C ALA A 174 -3.34 6.03 16.48
N CYS A 175 -4.48 6.33 15.85
CA CYS A 175 -5.02 7.68 15.82
C CYS A 175 -5.37 8.21 17.22
N PHE A 176 -5.97 7.38 18.08
CA PHE A 176 -6.32 7.77 19.44
C PHE A 176 -5.07 8.10 20.28
N VAL A 177 -4.02 7.26 20.19
CA VAL A 177 -2.73 7.51 20.82
C VAL A 177 -2.08 8.79 20.26
N GLY A 178 -2.11 8.98 18.95
CA GLY A 178 -1.57 10.18 18.31
C GLY A 178 -2.28 11.47 18.73
N LEU A 179 -3.61 11.45 18.86
CA LEU A 179 -4.41 12.58 19.35
C LEU A 179 -4.13 12.86 20.83
N GLY A 180 -4.13 11.83 21.68
CA GLY A 180 -3.81 11.96 23.10
C GLY A 180 -2.44 12.57 23.32
N TRP A 181 -1.44 12.14 22.53
CA TRP A 181 -0.10 12.69 22.60
C TRP A 181 -0.02 14.15 22.12
N SER A 182 -0.75 14.49 21.07
CA SER A 182 -0.84 15.87 20.57
C SER A 182 -1.46 16.80 21.61
N LEU A 183 -2.52 16.36 22.30
CA LEU A 183 -3.13 17.10 23.42
C LEU A 183 -2.16 17.25 24.60
N PHE A 184 -1.39 16.22 24.92
CA PHE A 184 -0.36 16.29 25.95
C PHE A 184 0.73 17.32 25.63
N ILE A 185 1.20 17.38 24.38
CA ILE A 185 2.14 18.39 23.92
C ILE A 185 1.52 19.79 24.09
N ILE A 186 0.31 20.02 23.60
CA ILE A 186 -0.38 21.32 23.71
C ILE A 186 -0.55 21.73 25.18
N GLY A 187 -0.96 20.82 26.05
CA GLY A 187 -1.09 21.08 27.49
C GLY A 187 0.26 21.42 28.15
N SER A 188 1.31 20.68 27.80
CA SER A 188 2.67 20.96 28.29
C SER A 188 3.17 22.33 27.82
N LEU A 189 2.89 22.69 26.56
CA LEU A 189 3.20 24.00 26.00
C LEU A 189 2.51 25.13 26.77
N TYR A 190 1.21 24.94 27.07
CA TYR A 190 0.44 25.91 27.84
C TYR A 190 1.05 26.17 29.23
N VAL A 191 1.44 25.11 29.95
CA VAL A 191 2.05 25.22 31.29
C VAL A 191 3.40 25.95 31.23
N VAL A 192 4.26 25.66 30.25
CA VAL A 192 5.58 26.30 30.12
C VAL A 192 5.44 27.79 29.83
N VAL A 193 4.49 28.19 28.99
CA VAL A 193 4.19 29.60 28.71
C VAL A 193 3.72 30.31 29.97
N GLN A 194 2.86 29.69 30.78
CA GLN A 194 2.38 30.25 32.04
C GLN A 194 3.48 30.44 33.08
N MET A 195 4.50 29.57 33.09
CA MET A 195 5.62 29.66 34.04
C MET A 195 6.76 30.60 33.60
N GLY A 196 6.62 31.30 32.47
CA GLY A 196 7.65 32.21 31.97
C GLY A 196 8.95 31.49 31.57
N GLY A 197 8.85 30.22 31.18
CA GLY A 197 10.01 29.42 30.77
C GLY A 197 10.73 30.04 29.58
N GLY A 198 12.07 30.10 29.63
CA GLY A 198 12.88 30.59 28.53
C GLY A 198 12.72 29.74 27.26
N TYR A 199 12.73 30.38 26.09
CA TYR A 199 12.55 29.74 24.78
C TYR A 199 13.46 28.52 24.53
N MET A 200 14.65 28.49 25.14
CA MET A 200 15.58 27.36 24.99
C MET A 200 15.10 26.07 25.68
N ALA A 201 14.45 26.18 26.84
CA ALA A 201 13.86 25.02 27.51
C ALA A 201 12.69 24.45 26.69
N TRP A 202 11.90 25.34 26.08
CA TRP A 202 10.83 24.97 25.14
C TRP A 202 11.37 24.20 23.93
N ALA A 203 12.42 24.71 23.29
CA ALA A 203 12.98 24.09 22.09
C ALA A 203 13.50 22.67 22.35
N ILE A 204 14.17 22.46 23.49
CA ILE A 204 14.70 21.14 23.89
C ILE A 204 13.56 20.17 24.20
N GLN A 205 12.55 20.62 24.94
CA GLN A 205 11.38 19.78 25.29
C GLN A 205 10.61 19.39 24.03
N ALA A 206 10.32 20.34 23.14
CA ALA A 206 9.60 20.09 21.89
C ALA A 206 10.37 19.12 20.97
N PHE A 207 11.69 19.28 20.88
CA PHE A 207 12.53 18.40 20.07
C PHE A 207 12.55 16.95 20.60
N THR A 208 12.77 16.77 21.90
CA THR A 208 12.83 15.44 22.53
C THR A 208 11.47 14.73 22.48
N THR A 209 10.37 15.45 22.71
CA THR A 209 9.02 14.87 22.54
C THR A 209 8.75 14.52 21.08
N THR A 210 9.10 15.37 20.13
CA THR A 210 8.90 15.07 18.70
C THR A 210 9.65 13.80 18.27
N ILE A 211 10.92 13.65 18.67
CA ILE A 211 11.69 12.43 18.40
C ILE A 211 11.06 11.22 19.07
N GLY A 212 10.71 11.31 20.36
CA GLY A 212 10.07 10.21 21.08
C GLY A 212 8.78 9.76 20.39
N THR A 213 7.98 10.72 19.91
CA THR A 213 6.74 10.43 19.16
C THR A 213 7.03 9.71 17.86
N ALA A 214 8.01 10.18 17.09
CA ALA A 214 8.36 9.59 15.81
C ALA A 214 8.88 8.15 15.97
N VAL A 215 9.68 7.89 16.99
CA VAL A 215 10.18 6.55 17.32
C VAL A 215 9.02 5.63 17.73
N MET A 216 8.11 6.11 18.60
CA MET A 216 6.94 5.33 19.01
C MET A 216 6.03 4.98 17.83
N MET A 217 5.70 5.97 16.97
CA MET A 217 4.91 5.74 15.76
C MET A 217 5.59 4.74 14.81
N GLY A 218 6.89 4.91 14.55
CA GLY A 218 7.65 3.98 13.73
C GLY A 218 7.63 2.55 14.29
N THR A 219 7.74 2.40 15.61
CA THR A 219 7.68 1.10 16.28
C THR A 219 6.30 0.44 16.14
N LEU A 220 5.22 1.21 16.30
CA LEU A 220 3.86 0.70 16.13
C LEU A 220 3.57 0.25 14.70
N ILE A 221 4.05 1.00 13.70
CA ILE A 221 3.92 0.64 12.28
C ILE A 221 4.71 -0.65 11.99
N ALA A 222 5.95 -0.73 12.45
CA ALA A 222 6.76 -1.94 12.28
C ALA A 222 6.10 -3.17 12.94
N PHE A 223 5.51 -2.99 14.12
CA PHE A 223 4.78 -4.05 14.81
C PHE A 223 3.53 -4.50 14.03
N ALA A 224 2.80 -3.57 13.41
CA ALA A 224 1.65 -3.90 12.57
C ALA A 224 2.04 -4.75 11.34
N GLU A 225 3.16 -4.44 10.68
CA GLU A 225 3.68 -5.26 9.56
C GLU A 225 4.18 -6.63 10.03
N MET A 226 4.79 -6.71 11.23
CA MET A 226 5.20 -7.99 11.82
C MET A 226 4.02 -8.91 12.10
N ILE A 227 2.90 -8.38 12.62
CA ILE A 227 1.67 -9.17 12.83
C ILE A 227 1.14 -9.71 11.50
N LYS A 228 1.17 -8.90 10.44
CA LYS A 228 0.72 -9.31 9.11
C LYS A 228 1.54 -10.48 8.56
N LEU A 229 2.87 -10.38 8.66
CA LEU A 229 3.78 -11.46 8.27
C LEU A 229 3.53 -12.74 9.09
N ALA A 230 3.31 -12.62 10.39
CA ALA A 230 3.04 -13.78 11.25
C ALA A 230 1.73 -14.49 10.85
N MET A 231 0.68 -13.74 10.52
CA MET A 231 -0.59 -14.31 10.05
C MET A 231 -0.46 -14.97 8.67
N ASP A 232 0.23 -14.33 7.73
CA ASP A 232 0.47 -14.92 6.39
C ASP A 232 1.24 -16.24 6.49
N VAL A 233 2.18 -16.35 7.43
CA VAL A 233 2.92 -17.61 7.68
C VAL A 233 2.00 -18.68 8.25
N GLN A 234 1.13 -18.35 9.22
CA GLN A 234 0.19 -19.31 9.80
C GLN A 234 -0.79 -19.84 8.75
N ASP A 235 -1.37 -18.96 7.94
CA ASP A 235 -2.34 -19.35 6.89
C ASP A 235 -1.70 -20.24 5.83
N ASN A 236 -0.48 -19.91 5.38
CA ASN A 236 0.26 -20.76 4.43
C ASN A 236 0.62 -22.12 5.03
N THR A 237 0.97 -22.16 6.32
CA THR A 237 1.28 -23.43 7.01
C THR A 237 0.04 -24.31 7.12
N LEU A 238 -1.12 -23.73 7.44
CA LEU A 238 -2.40 -24.43 7.55
C LEU A 238 -2.88 -24.94 6.18
N ALA A 239 -2.77 -24.11 5.14
CA ALA A 239 -3.07 -24.52 3.77
C ALA A 239 -2.19 -25.68 3.31
N THR A 240 -0.88 -25.63 3.62
CA THR A 240 0.06 -26.71 3.31
C THR A 240 -0.31 -27.98 4.05
N ALA A 241 -0.63 -27.91 5.35
CA ALA A 241 -1.05 -29.06 6.15
C ALA A 241 -2.33 -29.73 5.63
N HIS A 242 -3.31 -28.95 5.16
CA HIS A 242 -4.52 -29.53 4.55
C HIS A 242 -4.23 -30.21 3.21
N SER A 243 -3.31 -29.66 2.41
CA SER A 243 -2.95 -30.26 1.12
C SER A 243 -2.21 -31.59 1.28
N THR A 244 -1.39 -31.75 2.33
CA THR A 244 -0.68 -32.99 2.61
C THR A 244 -1.59 -34.05 3.22
N ALA A 245 -2.55 -33.67 4.07
CA ALA A 245 -3.53 -34.60 4.64
C ALA A 245 -4.46 -35.22 3.57
N ALA A 246 -4.78 -34.48 2.51
CA ALA A 246 -5.65 -34.95 1.43
C ALA A 246 -5.00 -36.00 0.51
N HIS A 247 -3.68 -36.19 0.59
CA HIS A 247 -2.94 -37.05 -0.33
C HIS A 247 -2.51 -38.39 0.26
N VAL A 248 -2.97 -38.75 1.45
CA VAL A 248 -2.71 -40.08 2.05
C VAL A 248 -3.65 -41.09 1.38
N PRO A 249 -3.17 -41.99 0.51
CA PRO A 249 -4.02 -43.03 -0.08
C PRO A 249 -4.44 -44.02 1.02
N GLY A 250 -5.74 -44.24 1.15
CA GLY A 250 -6.32 -45.28 2.00
C GLY A 250 -6.25 -46.66 1.36
#